data_AF-A0A540WH05-F1
#
_entry.id   AF-A0A540WH05-F1
#
_cell.length_a   1.000
_cell.length_b   1.000
_cell.length_c   1.000
_cell.angle_alpha   90.00
_cell.angle_beta   90.00
_cell.angle_gamma   90.00
#
_symmetry.space_group_name_H-M   'P 1'
#
loop_
_entity.id
_entity.type
_entity.pdbx_description
1 polymer ?
#
loop_
_entity_poly.entity_id
_entity_poly.type
_entity_poly.pdbx_seq_one_letter_code
_entity_poly.pdbx_strand_id
1 'polypeptide(L)'
;LTISILGVCALLALILAFLITRSLVKQLGGEPAYVAEIATSVSNGDLSLQIAAKPGDDSSVLAAMKNMVDKLSRVVADVNSGAESLAGASEEVSATAQSLSQAASEQAAGVEETSASLEQMTASISQNTENAKLTDSMATKAAH
;
A
#
# COMPACT_ATOMS: atom_id res chain seq x y z
N LEU A 1 -70.18 12.88 27.45
CA LEU A 1 -69.79 12.15 26.23
C LEU A 1 -68.53 12.75 25.60
N THR A 2 -68.53 14.04 25.24
CA THR A 2 -67.38 14.73 24.60
C THR A 2 -66.10 14.73 25.45
N ILE A 3 -66.21 15.02 26.75
CA ILE A 3 -65.06 14.99 27.69
C ILE A 3 -64.47 13.57 27.80
N SER A 4 -65.32 12.54 27.82
CA SER A 4 -64.89 11.14 27.86
C SER A 4 -64.17 10.72 26.58
N ILE A 5 -64.67 11.14 25.41
CA ILE A 5 -64.02 10.88 24.11
C ILE A 5 -62.65 11.59 24.05
N LEU A 6 -62.57 12.85 24.47
CA LEU A 6 -61.33 13.60 24.50
C LEU A 6 -60.28 12.95 25.41
N GLY A 7 -60.70 12.47 26.58
CA GLY A 7 -59.82 11.75 27.51
C GLY A 7 -59.29 10.45 26.91
N VAL A 8 -60.13 9.66 26.24
CA VAL A 8 -59.72 8.43 25.56
C VAL A 8 -58.73 8.71 24.43
N CYS A 9 -58.99 9.73 23.60
CA CYS A 9 -58.07 10.13 22.53
C CYS A 9 -56.71 10.57 23.08
N ALA A 10 -56.67 11.38 24.14
CA ALA A 10 -55.42 11.80 24.77
C ALA A 10 -54.63 10.62 25.33
N LEU A 11 -55.32 9.68 25.98
CA LEU A 11 -54.70 8.49 26.57
C LEU A 11 -54.15 7.54 25.49
N LEU A 12 -54.87 7.35 24.39
CA LEU A 12 -54.39 6.59 23.23
C LEU A 12 -53.17 7.25 22.58
N ALA A 13 -53.16 8.58 22.45
CA ALA A 13 -52.01 9.31 21.91
C ALA A 13 -50.75 9.12 22.77
N LEU A 14 -50.88 9.18 24.10
CA LEU A 14 -49.77 8.94 25.02
C LEU A 14 -49.24 7.50 24.94
N ILE A 15 -50.13 6.51 24.85
CA ILE A 15 -49.75 5.10 24.69
C ILE A 15 -48.99 4.90 23.38
N LEU A 16 -49.51 5.43 22.27
CA LEU A 16 -48.86 5.34 20.96
C LEU A 16 -47.48 6.01 20.96
N ALA A 17 -47.37 7.22 21.51
CA ALA A 17 -46.10 7.92 21.64
C ALA A 17 -45.08 7.07 22.43
N PHE A 18 -45.50 6.50 23.57
CA PHE A 18 -44.65 5.64 24.38
C PHE A 18 -44.21 4.37 23.64
N LEU A 19 -45.11 3.71 22.91
CA LEU A 19 -44.81 2.51 22.12
C LEU A 19 -43.83 2.81 20.99
N ILE A 20 -44.01 3.94 20.29
CA ILE A 20 -43.11 4.37 19.22
C ILE A 20 -41.73 4.67 19.78
N THR A 21 -41.62 5.49 20.83
CA THR A 21 -40.32 5.81 21.47
C THR A 21 -39.61 4.54 21.95
N ARG A 22 -40.33 3.63 22.60
CA ARG A 22 -39.76 2.36 23.07
C ARG A 22 -39.31 1.47 21.91
N SER A 23 -40.07 1.42 20.82
CA SER A 23 -39.70 0.68 19.62
C SER A 23 -38.44 1.25 18.96
N LEU A 24 -38.36 2.59 18.82
CA LEU A 24 -37.22 3.28 18.23
C LEU A 24 -35.95 3.06 19.05
N VAL A 25 -35.99 3.26 20.38
CA VAL A 25 -34.83 3.03 21.25
C VAL A 25 -34.36 1.58 21.18
N LYS A 26 -35.28 0.61 21.04
CA LYS A 26 -34.92 -0.79 20.86
C LYS A 26 -34.26 -1.05 19.50
N GLN A 27 -34.77 -0.48 18.41
CA GLN A 27 -34.19 -0.64 17.06
C GLN A 27 -32.84 0.05 16.92
N LEU A 28 -32.67 1.21 17.55
CA LEU A 28 -31.39 1.90 17.59
C LEU A 28 -30.36 1.18 18.47
N GLY A 29 -30.81 0.45 19.49
CA GLY A 29 -29.94 -0.28 20.43
C GLY A 29 -29.46 0.58 21.62
N GLY A 30 -29.79 1.88 21.62
CA GLY A 30 -29.36 2.84 22.62
C GLY A 30 -30.09 4.18 22.46
N GLU A 31 -29.56 5.21 23.13
CA GLU A 31 -30.09 6.57 23.03
C GLU A 31 -29.81 7.16 21.63
N PRO A 32 -30.79 7.80 20.97
CA PRO A 32 -30.62 8.35 19.63
C PRO A 32 -29.44 9.33 19.50
N ALA A 33 -29.20 10.14 20.52
CA ALA A 33 -28.09 11.08 20.55
C ALA A 33 -26.73 10.37 20.51
N TYR A 34 -26.58 9.26 21.24
CA TYR A 34 -25.36 8.46 21.23
C TYR A 34 -25.13 7.80 19.87
N VAL A 35 -26.18 7.24 19.25
CA VAL A 35 -26.05 6.65 17.89
C VAL A 35 -25.63 7.71 16.87
N ALA A 36 -26.19 8.92 16.96
CA ALA A 36 -25.81 10.03 16.09
C ALA A 36 -24.34 10.47 16.31
N GLU A 37 -23.90 10.54 17.57
CA GLU A 37 -22.50 10.86 17.92
C GLU A 37 -21.53 9.84 17.33
N ILE A 38 -21.79 8.54 17.51
CA ILE A 38 -20.97 7.49 16.90
C ILE A 38 -20.95 7.63 15.36
N ALA A 39 -22.09 7.93 14.73
CA ALA A 39 -22.16 8.08 13.29
C ALA A 39 -21.30 9.26 12.81
N THR A 40 -21.36 10.38 13.52
CA THR A 40 -20.54 11.56 13.24
C THR A 40 -19.04 11.24 13.41
N SER A 41 -18.65 10.60 14.50
CA SER A 41 -17.23 10.27 14.74
C SER A 41 -16.69 9.29 13.68
N VAL A 42 -17.46 8.27 13.30
CA VAL A 42 -17.09 7.36 12.21
C VAL A 42 -17.01 8.10 10.86
N SER A 43 -17.92 9.04 10.59
CA SER A 43 -17.87 9.86 9.37
C SER A 43 -16.64 10.78 9.31
N ASN A 44 -16.10 11.15 10.47
CA ASN A 44 -14.84 11.90 10.59
C ASN A 44 -13.60 10.98 10.53
N GLY A 45 -13.78 9.68 10.34
CA GLY A 45 -12.71 8.69 10.26
C GLY A 45 -12.18 8.22 11.61
N ASP A 46 -12.83 8.58 12.73
CA ASP A 46 -12.47 8.03 14.03
C ASP A 46 -13.03 6.62 14.19
N LEU A 47 -12.17 5.64 13.95
CA LEU A 47 -12.47 4.22 14.13
C LEU A 47 -11.89 3.65 15.43
N SER A 48 -11.37 4.50 16.31
CA SER A 48 -10.82 4.12 17.63
C SER A 48 -11.89 4.01 18.72
N LEU A 49 -13.13 4.38 18.39
CA LEU A 49 -14.27 4.41 19.28
C LEU A 49 -14.61 3.02 19.82
N GLN A 50 -14.80 2.93 21.14
CA GLN A 50 -15.38 1.75 21.76
C GLN A 50 -16.89 1.90 21.82
N ILE A 51 -17.58 1.27 20.86
CA ILE A 51 -19.05 1.28 20.81
C ILE A 51 -19.61 0.29 21.84
N ALA A 52 -20.32 0.85 22.83
CA ALA A 52 -20.96 0.11 23.92
C ALA A 52 -22.36 -0.38 23.49
N ALA A 53 -22.41 -1.48 22.73
CA ALA A 53 -23.66 -2.18 22.45
C ALA A 53 -24.09 -3.04 23.63
N LYS A 54 -25.40 -3.24 23.81
CA LYS A 54 -25.93 -4.11 24.88
C LYS A 54 -25.50 -5.57 24.63
N PRO A 55 -25.17 -6.35 25.67
CA PRO A 55 -24.88 -7.77 25.53
C PRO A 55 -26.05 -8.51 24.88
N GLY A 56 -25.78 -9.27 23.80
CA GLY A 56 -26.79 -10.03 23.05
C GLY A 56 -27.62 -9.20 22.06
N ASP A 57 -27.26 -7.93 21.82
CA ASP A 57 -27.85 -7.12 20.77
C ASP A 57 -27.00 -7.20 19.49
N ASP A 58 -27.47 -8.01 18.54
CA ASP A 58 -26.83 -8.23 17.24
C ASP A 58 -27.61 -7.61 16.07
N SER A 59 -28.75 -6.98 16.37
CA SER A 59 -29.72 -6.54 15.35
C SER A 59 -29.95 -5.05 15.29
N SER A 60 -29.55 -4.31 16.34
CA SER A 60 -29.74 -2.87 16.36
C SER A 60 -28.79 -2.14 15.42
N VAL A 61 -29.14 -0.89 15.12
CA VAL A 61 -28.27 0.01 14.36
C VAL A 61 -26.92 0.16 15.05
N LEU A 62 -26.89 0.31 16.38
CA LEU A 62 -25.65 0.42 17.15
C LEU A 62 -24.77 -0.82 17.03
N ALA A 63 -25.36 -2.02 17.04
CA ALA A 63 -24.63 -3.28 16.83
C ALA A 63 -24.06 -3.38 15.40
N ALA A 64 -24.84 -2.97 14.39
CA ALA A 64 -24.36 -2.92 13.01
C ALA A 64 -23.21 -1.92 12.84
N MET A 65 -23.29 -0.75 13.48
CA MET A 65 -22.23 0.26 13.46
C MET A 65 -20.96 -0.22 14.16
N LYS A 66 -21.07 -0.93 15.29
CA LYS A 66 -19.92 -1.59 15.93
C LYS A 66 -19.20 -2.52 14.96
N ASN A 67 -19.94 -3.41 14.31
CA ASN A 67 -19.38 -4.33 13.32
C ASN A 67 -18.75 -3.59 12.11
N MET A 68 -19.36 -2.48 11.68
CA MET A 68 -18.82 -1.63 10.61
C MET A 68 -17.49 -1.00 11.02
N VAL A 69 -17.39 -0.43 12.22
CA VAL A 69 -16.15 0.14 12.75
C VAL A 69 -15.07 -0.93 12.85
N ASP A 70 -15.37 -2.09 13.44
CA ASP A 70 -14.41 -3.19 13.55
C ASP A 70 -13.86 -3.64 12.18
N LYS A 71 -14.72 -3.72 11.16
CA LYS A 71 -14.31 -4.09 9.80
C LYS A 71 -13.48 -2.99 9.14
N LEU A 72 -13.90 -1.73 9.25
CA LEU A 72 -13.16 -0.61 8.68
C LEU A 72 -11.78 -0.49 9.33
N SER A 73 -11.68 -0.65 10.66
CA SER A 73 -10.40 -0.64 11.38
C SER A 73 -9.45 -1.73 10.89
N ARG A 74 -9.97 -2.94 10.62
CA ARG A 74 -9.18 -4.03 10.04
C ARG A 74 -8.71 -3.71 8.63
N VAL A 75 -9.60 -3.19 7.77
CA VAL A 75 -9.22 -2.78 6.41
C VAL A 75 -8.13 -1.71 6.43
N VAL A 76 -8.23 -0.71 7.31
CA VAL A 76 -7.20 0.33 7.46
C VAL A 76 -5.88 -0.27 7.96
N ALA A 77 -5.92 -1.20 8.91
CA ALA A 77 -4.73 -1.90 9.40
C ALA A 77 -4.05 -2.73 8.30
N ASP A 78 -4.83 -3.46 7.50
CA ASP A 78 -4.32 -4.26 6.37
C ASP A 78 -3.68 -3.37 5.31
N VAL A 79 -4.32 -2.23 4.98
CA VAL A 79 -3.76 -1.24 4.04
C VAL A 79 -2.45 -0.66 4.57
N ASN A 80 -2.37 -0.31 5.85
CA ASN A 80 -1.15 0.25 6.44
C ASN A 80 -0.01 -0.79 6.43
N SER A 81 -0.29 -2.04 6.80
CA SER A 81 0.69 -3.13 6.74
C SER A 81 1.17 -3.41 5.31
N GLY A 82 0.25 -3.34 4.33
CA GLY A 82 0.60 -3.45 2.91
C GLY A 82 1.50 -2.30 2.43
N ALA A 83 1.22 -1.07 2.87
CA ALA A 83 2.02 0.11 2.56
C ALA A 83 3.44 0.02 3.14
N GLU A 84 3.58 -0.43 4.40
CA GLU A 84 4.89 -0.68 5.04
C GLU A 84 5.69 -1.75 4.29
N SER A 85 5.04 -2.84 3.90
CA SER A 85 5.68 -3.90 3.11
C SER A 85 6.14 -3.41 1.73
N LEU A 86 5.33 -2.59 1.06
CA LEU A 86 5.66 -1.99 -0.23
C LEU A 86 6.82 -1.00 -0.12
N ALA A 87 6.87 -0.21 0.96
CA ALA A 87 7.97 0.70 1.22
C ALA A 87 9.29 -0.06 1.38
N GLY A 88 9.29 -1.12 2.20
CA GLY A 88 10.47 -1.99 2.36
C GLY A 88 10.92 -2.65 1.05
N ALA A 89 9.99 -3.19 0.26
CA ALA A 89 10.31 -3.76 -1.05
C ALA A 89 10.89 -2.71 -2.02
N SER A 90 10.40 -1.46 -1.96
CA SER A 90 10.89 -0.37 -2.80
C SER A 90 12.32 0.05 -2.43
N GLU A 91 12.66 0.03 -1.14
CA GLU A 91 14.04 0.26 -0.67
C GLU A 91 14.99 -0.84 -1.17
N GLU A 92 14.58 -2.12 -1.11
CA GLU A 92 15.36 -3.24 -1.62
C GLU A 92 15.59 -3.16 -3.14
N VAL A 93 14.56 -2.80 -3.90
CA VAL A 93 14.67 -2.56 -5.36
C VAL A 93 15.63 -1.41 -5.63
N SER A 94 15.57 -0.32 -4.87
CA SER A 94 16.48 0.81 -5.04
C SER A 94 17.94 0.43 -4.77
N ALA A 95 18.20 -0.32 -3.70
CA ALA A 95 19.54 -0.83 -3.37
C ALA A 95 20.07 -1.78 -4.46
N THR A 96 19.20 -2.65 -4.99
CA THR A 96 19.53 -3.56 -6.09
C THR A 96 19.84 -2.81 -7.37
N ALA A 97 19.04 -1.80 -7.72
CA ALA A 97 19.26 -0.96 -8.90
C ALA A 97 20.59 -0.20 -8.80
N GLN A 98 20.94 0.33 -7.62
CA GLN A 98 22.22 1.01 -7.39
C GLN A 98 23.40 0.04 -7.59
N SER A 99 23.31 -1.17 -7.03
CA SER A 99 24.34 -2.21 -7.16
C SER A 99 24.50 -2.66 -8.61
N LEU A 100 23.38 -2.84 -9.33
CA LEU A 100 23.39 -3.18 -10.75
C LEU A 100 24.01 -2.07 -11.60
N SER A 101 23.68 -0.80 -11.32
CA SER A 101 24.29 0.34 -12.02
C SER A 101 25.80 0.41 -11.81
N GLN A 102 26.27 0.12 -10.59
CA GLN A 102 27.69 0.06 -10.28
C GLN A 102 28.38 -1.07 -11.08
N ALA A 103 27.81 -2.28 -11.04
CA ALA A 103 28.34 -3.42 -11.78
C ALA A 103 28.35 -3.17 -13.31
N ALA A 104 27.32 -2.52 -13.85
CA ALA A 104 27.27 -2.15 -15.25
C ALA A 104 28.38 -1.13 -15.62
N SER A 105 28.67 -0.18 -14.74
CA SER A 105 29.77 0.78 -14.93
C SER A 105 31.14 0.09 -14.90
N GLU A 106 31.34 -0.87 -14.01
CA GLU A 106 32.57 -1.67 -13.94
C GLU A 106 32.73 -2.55 -15.18
N GLN A 107 31.64 -3.16 -15.66
CA GLN A 107 31.65 -3.95 -16.88
C GLN A 107 31.98 -3.09 -18.11
N ALA A 108 31.43 -1.88 -18.19
CA ALA A 108 31.76 -0.94 -19.27
C ALA A 108 33.26 -0.60 -19.28
N ALA A 109 33.84 -0.31 -18.11
CA ALA A 109 35.27 -0.05 -17.98
C ALA A 109 36.12 -1.27 -18.40
N GLY A 110 35.73 -2.48 -18.02
CA GLY A 110 36.44 -3.70 -18.44
C GLY A 110 36.37 -3.96 -19.95
N VAL A 111 35.25 -3.60 -20.60
CA VAL A 111 35.11 -3.65 -22.06
C VAL A 111 36.01 -2.62 -22.75
N GLU A 112 36.12 -1.40 -22.20
CA GLU A 112 37.05 -0.40 -22.70
C GLU A 112 38.51 -0.86 -22.60
N GLU A 113 38.92 -1.44 -21.46
CA GLU A 113 40.28 -1.98 -21.26
C GLU A 113 40.59 -3.14 -22.22
N THR A 114 39.61 -4.03 -22.43
CA THR A 114 39.75 -5.14 -23.39
C THR A 114 39.92 -4.59 -24.81
N SER A 115 39.14 -3.57 -25.17
CA SER A 115 39.21 -2.94 -26.50
C SER A 115 40.58 -2.27 -26.73
N ALA A 116 41.08 -1.53 -25.74
CA ALA A 116 42.42 -0.95 -25.79
C ALA A 116 43.53 -2.01 -25.91
N SER A 117 43.39 -3.13 -25.18
CA SER A 117 44.31 -4.27 -25.28
C SER A 117 44.30 -4.90 -26.68
N LEU A 118 43.12 -5.00 -27.32
CA LEU A 118 42.99 -5.48 -28.69
C LEU A 118 43.61 -4.52 -29.71
N GLU A 119 43.50 -3.20 -29.52
CA GLU A 119 44.17 -2.20 -30.35
C GLU A 119 45.69 -2.33 -30.25
N GLN A 120 46.22 -2.44 -29.03
CA GLN A 120 47.66 -2.60 -28.80
C GLN A 120 48.19 -3.94 -29.36
N MET A 121 47.41 -5.01 -29.23
CA MET A 121 47.73 -6.32 -29.82
C MET A 121 47.76 -6.24 -31.36
N THR A 122 46.77 -5.57 -31.96
CA THR A 122 46.71 -5.37 -33.41
C THR A 122 47.91 -4.57 -33.92
N ALA A 123 48.30 -3.50 -33.21
CA ALA A 123 49.51 -2.74 -33.53
C ALA A 123 50.77 -3.61 -33.45
N SER A 124 50.89 -4.44 -32.42
CA SER A 124 52.03 -5.37 -32.26
C SER A 124 52.09 -6.42 -33.36
N ILE A 125 50.94 -6.97 -33.78
CA ILE A 125 50.85 -7.92 -34.91
C ILE A 125 51.30 -7.24 -36.21
N SER A 126 50.85 -6.01 -36.46
CA SER A 126 51.25 -5.21 -37.62
C SER A 126 52.77 -4.97 -37.62
N GLN A 127 53.33 -4.56 -36.48
CA GLN A 127 54.77 -4.35 -36.33
C GLN A 127 55.58 -5.63 -36.54
N ASN A 128 55.15 -6.76 -35.97
CA ASN A 128 55.80 -8.06 -36.18
C ASN A 128 55.76 -8.48 -37.66
N THR A 129 54.65 -8.21 -38.34
CA THR A 129 54.51 -8.49 -39.78
C THR A 129 55.50 -7.66 -40.59
N GLU A 130 55.67 -6.38 -40.28
CA GLU A 130 56.64 -5.50 -40.94
C GLU A 130 58.09 -5.94 -40.66
N ASN A 131 58.41 -6.27 -39.41
CA ASN A 131 59.72 -6.79 -39.03
C ASN A 131 60.07 -8.09 -39.77
N ALA A 132 59.09 -8.99 -39.96
CA ALA A 132 59.29 -10.22 -40.72
C ALA A 132 59.61 -9.94 -42.21
N LYS A 133 58.89 -9.00 -42.85
CA LYS A 133 59.17 -8.57 -44.23
C LYS A 133 60.55 -7.92 -44.39
N LEU A 134 60.95 -7.08 -43.43
CA LEU A 134 62.29 -6.48 -43.40
C LEU A 134 63.36 -7.55 -43.28
N THR A 135 63.17 -8.52 -42.38
CA THR A 135 64.10 -9.64 -42.18
C THR A 135 64.24 -10.50 -43.44
N ASP A 136 63.12 -10.84 -44.09
CA ASP A 136 63.11 -11.58 -45.36
C ASP A 136 63.85 -10.83 -46.49
N SER A 137 63.63 -9.52 -46.59
CA SER A 137 64.34 -8.65 -47.54
C SER A 137 65.85 -8.60 -47.28
N MET A 138 66.26 -8.55 -46.01
CA MET A 138 67.68 -8.57 -45.62
C MET A 138 68.32 -9.93 -45.93
N ALA A 139 67.65 -11.04 -45.63
CA ALA A 139 68.12 -12.38 -45.95
C ALA A 139 68.31 -12.58 -47.46
N THR A 140 67.35 -12.11 -48.26
CA THR A 140 67.43 -12.15 -49.74
C THR A 140 68.61 -11.34 -50.28
N LYS A 141 68.88 -10.15 -49.71
CA LYS A 141 70.04 -9.34 -50.09
C LYS A 141 71.38 -9.98 -49.70
N ALA A 142 71.46 -10.68 -48.57
CA ALA A 142 72.67 -11.33 -48.09
C ALA A 142 72.99 -12.65 -48.83
N ALA A 143 71.99 -13.26 -49.45
CA ALA A 143 72.15 -14.47 -50.26
C ALA A 143 72.69 -14.20 -51.69
N HIS A 144 72.79 -12.93 -52.09
CA HIS A 144 73.37 -12.46 -53.35
C HIS A 144 74.81 -11.98 -53.16
#